data_AF-A0A448X2A0-F1
#
_entry.id   AF-A0A448X2A0-F1
#
_cell.length_a   1.000
_cell.length_b   1.000
_cell.length_c   1.000
_cell.angle_alpha   90.00
_cell.angle_beta   90.00
_cell.angle_gamma   90.00
#
_symmetry.space_group_name_H-M   'P 1'
#
loop_
_entity.id
_entity.type
_entity.pdbx_description
1 polymer ?
#
loop_
_entity_poly.entity_id
_entity_poly.type
_entity_poly.pdbx_seq_one_letter_code
_entity_poly.pdbx_strand_id
1 'polypeptide(L)'
;MTHESQEEFYPIAVLIEELRNEDVQLRLNSIRKLSTIAIALGPEKTRKQLIPFLTETIYDEEEVLLELAEQLGTLVSLIGGSEYVTVLLAPLETLATVGQNMF
;
A
#
# COMPACT_ATOMS: atom_id res chain seq x y z
N MET A 1 -2.88 -2.39 31.73
CA MET A 1 -3.18 -1.43 30.66
C MET A 1 -2.59 -1.97 29.36
N THR A 2 -3.49 -2.44 28.49
CA THR A 2 -3.40 -2.71 27.03
C THR A 2 -2.03 -2.67 26.33
N HIS A 3 -1.35 -3.84 26.26
CA HIS A 3 -0.24 -4.10 25.34
C HIS A 3 -0.68 -4.32 23.87
N GLU A 4 -1.98 -4.42 23.59
CA GLU A 4 -2.53 -4.64 22.24
C GLU A 4 -2.26 -3.48 21.27
N SER A 5 -2.00 -2.27 21.77
CA SER A 5 -1.86 -1.08 20.91
C SER A 5 -0.50 -1.01 20.19
N GLN A 6 0.56 -1.69 20.64
CA GLN A 6 1.88 -1.57 19.99
C GLN A 6 2.07 -2.58 18.86
N GLU A 7 1.59 -3.82 19.00
CA GLU A 7 1.69 -4.85 17.94
C GLU A 7 0.89 -4.48 16.69
N GLU A 8 -0.20 -3.73 16.84
CA GLU A 8 -1.04 -3.28 15.73
C GLU A 8 -0.37 -2.30 14.75
N PHE A 9 0.67 -1.57 15.17
CA PHE A 9 1.39 -0.60 14.32
C PHE A 9 2.67 -1.17 13.70
N TYR A 10 3.17 -2.32 14.17
CA TYR A 10 4.42 -2.91 13.68
C TYR A 10 4.41 -3.22 12.17
N PRO A 11 3.35 -3.82 11.59
CA PRO A 11 3.38 -4.20 10.18
C PRO A 11 3.48 -3.00 9.23
N ILE A 12 2.83 -1.89 9.58
CA ILE A 12 2.87 -0.66 8.78
C ILE A 12 4.17 0.10 9.03
N ALA A 13 4.67 0.16 10.26
CA ALA A 13 5.93 0.85 10.56
C ALA A 13 7.10 0.27 9.77
N VAL A 14 7.21 -1.06 9.69
CA VAL A 14 8.23 -1.73 8.88
C VAL A 14 8.07 -1.40 7.40
N LEU A 15 6.84 -1.43 6.88
CA LEU A 15 6.57 -1.06 5.48
C LEU A 15 6.96 0.38 5.18
N ILE A 16 6.67 1.32 6.08
CA ILE A 16 7.04 2.73 5.94
C ILE A 16 8.56 2.87 5.87
N GLU A 17 9.30 2.17 6.73
CA GLU A 17 10.76 2.21 6.72
C GLU A 17 11.33 1.61 5.44
N GLU A 18 10.79 0.48 4.98
CA GLU A 18 11.27 -0.18 3.76
C GLU A 18 10.96 0.64 2.49
N LEU A 19 9.79 1.29 2.40
CA LEU A 19 9.42 2.12 1.24
C LEU A 19 10.18 3.46 1.18
N ARG A 20 10.80 3.89 2.28
CA ARG A 20 11.68 5.06 2.31
C ARG A 20 13.13 4.72 1.98
N ASN A 21 13.42 3.46 1.65
CA ASN A 21 14.77 3.03 1.30
C ASN A 21 15.21 3.61 -0.04
N GLU A 22 16.48 3.99 -0.16
CA GLU A 22 17.05 4.53 -1.40
C GLU A 22 17.19 3.46 -2.50
N ASP A 23 17.32 2.18 -2.11
CA ASP A 23 17.42 1.05 -3.03
C ASP A 23 16.05 0.68 -3.61
N VAL A 24 15.88 0.87 -4.93
CA VAL A 24 14.66 0.56 -5.67
C VAL A 24 14.25 -0.91 -5.53
N GLN A 25 15.22 -1.84 -5.45
CA GLN A 25 14.93 -3.27 -5.35
C GLN A 25 14.36 -3.61 -3.97
N LEU A 26 14.80 -2.92 -2.92
CA LEU A 26 14.22 -3.07 -1.59
C LEU A 26 12.78 -2.53 -1.57
N ARG A 27 12.53 -1.37 -2.17
CA ARG A 27 11.17 -0.82 -2.30
C ARG A 27 10.24 -1.76 -3.07
N LEU A 28 10.69 -2.28 -4.23
CA LEU A 28 9.94 -3.29 -5.02
C LEU A 28 9.60 -4.54 -4.20
N ASN A 29 10.58 -5.08 -3.48
CA ASN A 29 10.36 -6.25 -2.63
C ASN A 29 9.36 -5.99 -1.51
N SER A 30 9.27 -4.75 -1.01
CA SER A 30 8.29 -4.35 -0.01
C SER A 30 6.89 -4.17 -0.59
N ILE A 31 6.77 -3.60 -1.79
CA ILE A 31 5.49 -3.52 -2.50
C ILE A 31 4.92 -4.93 -2.74
N ARG A 32 5.74 -5.89 -3.16
CA ARG A 32 5.33 -7.31 -3.32
C ARG A 32 4.78 -7.96 -2.05
N LYS A 33 5.12 -7.43 -0.88
CA LYS A 33 4.63 -7.92 0.42
C LYS A 33 3.34 -7.26 0.89
N LEU A 34 2.76 -6.31 0.13
CA LEU A 34 1.56 -5.57 0.54
C LEU A 34 0.38 -6.49 0.88
N SER A 35 0.18 -7.57 0.12
CA SER A 35 -0.86 -8.56 0.41
C SER A 35 -0.69 -9.20 1.80
N THR A 36 0.54 -9.58 2.16
CA THR A 36 0.86 -10.15 3.49
C THR A 36 0.56 -9.17 4.61
N ILE A 37 0.87 -7.89 4.40
CA ILE A 37 0.64 -6.83 5.38
C ILE A 37 -0.86 -6.55 5.51
N ALA A 38 -1.60 -6.47 4.40
CA ALA A 38 -3.04 -6.28 4.42
C ALA A 38 -3.77 -7.45 5.11
N ILE A 39 -3.28 -8.69 4.95
CA ILE A 39 -3.77 -9.87 5.70
C ILE A 39 -3.54 -9.68 7.21
N ALA A 40 -2.33 -9.28 7.62
CA ALA A 40 -2.00 -9.08 9.03
C ALA A 40 -2.78 -7.94 9.68
N LEU A 41 -3.05 -6.87 8.95
CA LEU A 41 -3.82 -5.71 9.40
C LEU A 41 -5.33 -5.99 9.46
N GLY A 42 -5.82 -6.86 8.58
CA GLY A 42 -7.24 -7.06 8.35
C GLY A 42 -7.89 -5.93 7.54
N PRO A 43 -9.15 -6.14 7.12
CA PRO A 43 -9.77 -5.30 6.10
C PRO A 43 -10.06 -3.87 6.55
N GLU A 44 -10.46 -3.66 7.80
CA GLU A 44 -10.75 -2.32 8.30
C GLU A 44 -9.50 -1.42 8.30
N LYS A 45 -8.38 -1.94 8.79
CA LYS A 45 -7.12 -1.19 8.88
C LYS A 45 -6.44 -1.04 7.54
N THR A 46 -6.55 -2.04 6.67
CA THR A 46 -6.10 -1.91 5.27
C THR A 46 -6.75 -0.67 4.64
N ARG A 47 -8.07 -0.51 4.78
CA ARG A 47 -8.79 0.66 4.24
C ARG A 47 -8.44 1.98 4.93
N LYS A 48 -8.32 1.98 6.26
CA LYS A 48 -8.17 3.21 7.06
C LYS A 48 -6.74 3.68 7.22
N GLN A 49 -5.75 2.83 6.98
CA GLN A 49 -4.34 3.12 7.23
C GLN A 49 -3.47 2.81 6.02
N LEU A 50 -3.48 1.57 5.52
CA LEU A 50 -2.59 1.16 4.43
C LEU A 50 -2.91 1.90 3.12
N ILE A 51 -4.18 1.95 2.72
CA ILE A 51 -4.59 2.60 1.47
C ILE A 51 -4.29 4.11 1.47
N PRO A 52 -4.65 4.89 2.51
CA PRO A 52 -4.26 6.30 2.59
C PRO A 52 -2.74 6.50 2.53
N PHE A 53 -1.98 5.69 3.27
CA PHE A 53 -0.53 5.76 3.27
C PHE A 53 0.05 5.53 1.86
N LEU A 54 -0.39 4.50 1.15
CA LEU A 54 0.01 4.26 -0.24
C LEU A 54 -0.36 5.46 -1.11
N THR A 55 -1.58 5.97 -0.99
CA THR A 55 -2.05 7.12 -1.79
C THR A 55 -1.16 8.35 -1.62
N GLU A 56 -0.70 8.62 -0.40
CA GLU A 56 0.20 9.75 -0.09
C GLU A 56 1.66 9.50 -0.53
N THR A 57 2.06 8.24 -0.70
CA THR A 57 3.43 7.83 -1.04
C THR A 57 3.63 7.36 -2.49
N ILE A 58 2.65 7.55 -3.38
CA ILE A 58 2.66 7.13 -4.80
C ILE A 58 3.66 7.89 -5.72
N TYR A 59 4.76 8.40 -5.17
CA TYR A 59 5.79 9.10 -5.94
C TYR A 59 7.09 8.29 -5.89
N ASP A 60 7.31 7.43 -6.88
CA ASP A 60 8.48 6.53 -6.97
C ASP A 60 8.88 6.29 -8.44
N GLU A 61 9.88 5.44 -8.65
CA GLU A 61 10.36 5.00 -9.96
C GLU A 61 9.30 4.16 -10.70
N GLU A 62 9.31 4.21 -12.05
CA GLU A 62 8.30 3.59 -12.91
C GLU A 62 8.06 2.10 -12.59
N GLU A 63 9.13 1.33 -12.35
CA GLU A 63 9.02 -0.10 -12.01
C GLU A 63 8.29 -0.32 -10.68
N VAL A 64 8.54 0.53 -9.67
CA VAL A 64 7.87 0.47 -8.37
C VAL A 64 6.40 0.81 -8.50
N LEU A 65 6.08 1.85 -9.29
CA LEU A 65 4.69 2.26 -9.55
C LEU A 65 3.91 1.19 -10.30
N LEU A 66 4.53 0.51 -11.26
CA LEU A 66 3.92 -0.59 -12.00
C LEU A 66 3.58 -1.77 -11.07
N GLU A 67 4.53 -2.18 -10.24
CA GLU A 67 4.32 -3.24 -9.26
C GLU A 67 3.24 -2.83 -8.25
N LEU A 68 3.22 -1.57 -7.79
CA LEU A 68 2.19 -1.07 -6.88
C LEU A 68 0.79 -1.14 -7.53
N ALA A 69 0.66 -0.76 -8.79
CA ALA A 69 -0.60 -0.87 -9.53
C ALA A 69 -1.11 -2.32 -9.61
N GLU A 70 -0.21 -3.27 -9.87
CA GLU A 70 -0.54 -4.70 -9.87
C GLU A 70 -1.00 -5.17 -8.48
N GLN A 71 -0.26 -4.80 -7.43
CA GLN A 71 -0.62 -5.18 -6.06
C GLN A 71 -1.96 -4.60 -5.62
N LEU A 72 -2.28 -3.34 -5.95
CA LEU A 72 -3.59 -2.74 -5.64
C LEU A 72 -4.76 -3.55 -6.21
N GLY A 73 -4.58 -4.14 -7.40
CA GLY A 73 -5.58 -5.03 -8.02
C GLY A 73 -5.87 -6.29 -7.19
N THR A 74 -4.89 -6.78 -6.42
CA THR A 74 -5.04 -7.97 -5.57
C THR A 74 -5.66 -7.67 -4.21
N LEU A 75 -5.69 -6.40 -3.77
CA LEU A 75 -6.19 -6.01 -2.45
C LEU A 75 -7.71 -6.05 -2.31
N VAL A 76 -8.49 -6.26 -3.38
CA VAL A 76 -9.98 -6.18 -3.34
C VAL A 76 -10.58 -7.13 -2.28
N SER A 77 -10.09 -8.36 -2.18
CA SER A 77 -10.53 -9.30 -1.13
C SER A 77 -10.04 -8.88 0.26
N LEU A 78 -8.87 -8.25 0.34
CA LEU A 78 -8.21 -7.84 1.58
C LEU A 78 -8.76 -6.55 2.16
N ILE A 79 -9.55 -5.79 1.41
CA ILE A 79 -10.30 -4.62 1.90
C ILE A 79 -11.75 -4.95 2.28
N GLY A 80 -12.13 -6.23 2.33
CA GLY A 80 -13.50 -6.65 2.66
C GLY A 80 -14.44 -6.81 1.47
N GLY A 81 -13.88 -6.95 0.26
CA GLY A 81 -14.64 -7.26 -0.96
C GLY A 81 -15.11 -6.04 -1.74
N SER A 82 -15.95 -6.29 -2.75
CA SER A 82 -16.40 -5.29 -3.72
C SER A 82 -17.18 -4.13 -3.11
N GLU A 83 -17.80 -4.32 -1.95
CA GLU A 83 -18.50 -3.26 -1.19
C GLU A 83 -17.56 -2.07 -0.87
N TYR A 84 -16.27 -2.34 -0.71
CA TYR A 84 -15.27 -1.34 -0.33
C TYR A 84 -14.32 -0.95 -1.45
N VAL A 85 -14.51 -1.45 -2.69
CA VAL A 85 -13.57 -1.25 -3.80
C VAL A 85 -13.31 0.23 -4.13
N THR A 86 -14.25 1.11 -3.80
CA THR A 86 -14.15 2.56 -4.05
C THR A 86 -12.96 3.20 -3.33
N VAL A 87 -12.45 2.60 -2.24
CA VAL A 87 -11.24 3.10 -1.56
C VAL A 87 -9.98 2.97 -2.41
N LEU A 88 -9.96 2.07 -3.39
CA LEU A 88 -8.83 1.89 -4.31
C LEU A 88 -8.85 2.90 -5.47
N LEU A 89 -9.95 3.63 -5.68
CA LEU A 89 -10.03 4.61 -6.77
C LEU A 89 -9.03 5.75 -6.56
N ALA A 90 -8.88 6.24 -5.32
CA ALA A 90 -7.94 7.31 -5.00
C ALA A 90 -6.48 6.96 -5.35
N PRO A 91 -5.90 5.83 -4.87
CA PRO A 91 -4.53 5.49 -5.24
C PRO A 91 -4.37 5.18 -6.74
N LEU A 92 -5.37 4.57 -7.39
CA LEU A 92 -5.33 4.31 -8.83
C LEU A 92 -5.37 5.60 -9.67
N GLU A 93 -6.16 6.58 -9.25
CA GLU A 93 -6.20 7.91 -9.89
C GLU A 93 -4.87 8.64 -9.75
N THR A 94 -4.25 8.58 -8.56
CA THR A 94 -2.91 9.14 -8.33
C THR A 94 -1.88 8.46 -9.24
N LEU A 95 -1.88 7.12 -9.33
CA LEU A 95 -0.98 6.37 -10.21
C LEU A 95 -1.15 6.77 -11.68
N ALA A 96 -2.39 6.86 -12.14
CA ALA A 96 -2.70 7.27 -13.51
C ALA A 96 -2.21 8.70 -13.81
N THR A 97 -2.25 9.60 -12.82
CA THR A 97 -1.79 10.98 -12.96
C THR A 97 -0.26 11.09 -12.96
N VAL A 98 0.41 10.35 -12.08
CA VAL A 98 1.88 10.36 -11.99
C VAL A 98 2.52 9.81 -13.27
N GLY A 99 1.99 8.72 -13.82
CA GLY A 99 2.48 8.13 -15.07
C GLY A 99 2.33 9.05 -16.30
N GLN A 100 1.39 10.01 -16.28
CA GLN A 100 1.23 10.98 -17.36
C GLN A 100 2.31 12.06 -17.36
N ASN A 101 2.85 12.42 -16.18
CA ASN A 101 3.84 13.48 -16.03
C ASN A 101 5.28 13.03 -16.34
N MET A 102 5.48 11.75 -16.66
CA MET A 102 6.80 11.18 -17.00
C MET A 102 7.10 11.21 -18.52
N PHE A 103 6.25 11.84 -19.33
CA PHE A 103 6.42 12.01 -20.78
C PHE A 103 6.74 13.45 -21.19
#